data_AF-A0A925KE79-F1
#
_entry.id   AF-A0A925KE79-F1
#
_cell.length_a   1.000
_cell.length_b   1.000
_cell.length_c   1.000
_cell.angle_alpha   90.00
_cell.angle_beta   90.00
_cell.angle_gamma   90.00
#
_symmetry.space_group_name_H-M   'P 1'
#
loop_
_entity.id
_entity.type
_entity.pdbx_description
1 polymer ?
#
loop_
_entity_poly.entity_id
_entity_poly.type
_entity_poly.pdbx_seq_one_letter_code
_entity_poly.pdbx_strand_id
1 'polypeptide(L)'
;METLARIEEALAAAIATTEAPGCPPKLAAAMRHAVFPGGARIRPQLCLSVARACGDDDPSLSDAAAAAIELLHCASLVHDDLPCFDDAATRRGQPSVHSAFGERLAVLAGDGLIVLAFQTLGVAAGRSPARLARLLATIGHGVGMPFGITAG
;
A
#
# COMPACT_ATOMS: atom_id res chain seq x y z
N MET A 1 20.35 0.96 2.77
CA MET A 1 19.97 -0.27 3.51
C MET A 1 18.96 0.02 4.61
N GLU A 2 19.20 0.98 5.50
CA GLU A 2 18.27 1.33 6.59
C GLU A 2 16.87 1.77 6.13
N THR A 3 16.74 2.58 5.07
CA THR A 3 15.44 3.04 4.55
C THR A 3 14.57 1.90 4.06
N LEU A 4 15.15 0.94 3.33
CA LEU A 4 14.40 -0.17 2.77
C LEU A 4 13.91 -1.11 3.88
N ALA A 5 14.73 -1.33 4.91
CA ALA A 5 14.33 -2.10 6.07
C ALA A 5 13.12 -1.48 6.79
N ARG A 6 13.14 -0.16 7.03
CA ARG A 6 11.98 0.56 7.62
C ARG A 6 10.70 0.38 6.80
N ILE A 7 10.81 0.46 5.47
CA ILE A 7 9.67 0.30 4.56
C ILE A 7 9.10 -1.10 4.63
N GLU A 8 9.95 -2.12 4.53
CA GLU A 8 9.51 -3.53 4.58
C GLU A 8 8.93 -3.88 5.96
N GLU A 9 9.50 -3.36 7.05
CA GLU A 9 8.95 -3.53 8.40
C GLU A 9 7.57 -2.87 8.54
N ALA A 10 7.40 -1.63 8.07
CA ALA A 10 6.12 -0.93 8.11
C ALA A 10 5.05 -1.63 7.26
N LEU A 11 5.41 -2.14 6.08
CA LEU A 11 4.50 -2.94 5.24
C LEU A 11 4.13 -4.27 5.88
N ALA A 12 5.10 -4.98 6.46
CA ALA A 12 4.86 -6.23 7.17
C ALA A 12 3.93 -6.02 8.36
N ALA A 13 4.13 -4.95 9.13
CA ALA A 13 3.26 -4.58 10.24
C ALA A 13 1.84 -4.25 9.77
N ALA A 14 1.68 -3.49 8.68
CA ALA A 14 0.36 -3.18 8.12
C ALA A 14 -0.36 -4.45 7.63
N ILE A 15 0.32 -5.32 6.86
CA ILE A 15 -0.27 -6.55 6.33
C ILE A 15 -0.62 -7.55 7.43
N ALA A 16 0.19 -7.66 8.49
CA ALA A 16 -0.09 -8.54 9.62
C ALA A 16 -1.43 -8.24 10.29
N THR A 17 -1.94 -6.99 10.23
CA THR A 17 -3.27 -6.64 10.76
C THR A 17 -4.41 -7.30 9.99
N THR A 18 -4.19 -7.68 8.74
CA THR A 18 -5.16 -8.37 7.87
C THR A 18 -5.13 -9.89 8.03
N GLU A 19 -4.14 -10.42 8.75
CA GLU A 19 -3.91 -11.85 8.99
C GLU A 19 -4.39 -12.30 10.38
N ALA A 20 -5.15 -11.45 11.08
CA ALA A 20 -5.63 -11.71 12.44
C ALA A 20 -6.60 -12.92 12.51
N PRO A 21 -6.70 -13.62 13.66
CA PRO A 21 -7.65 -14.72 13.83
C PRO A 21 -9.08 -14.30 13.47
N GLY A 22 -9.73 -15.08 12.61
CA GLY A 22 -11.08 -14.80 12.11
C GLY A 22 -11.15 -14.04 10.77
N CYS A 23 -10.01 -13.59 10.22
CA CYS A 23 -9.99 -13.04 8.86
C CYS A 23 -10.24 -14.13 7.79
N PRO A 24 -10.80 -13.79 6.62
CA PRO A 24 -10.91 -14.71 5.49
C PRO A 24 -9.51 -15.09 4.95
N PRO A 25 -9.04 -16.34 5.12
CA PRO A 25 -7.62 -16.67 4.93
C PRO A 25 -7.15 -16.54 3.48
N LYS A 26 -8.04 -16.78 2.51
CA LYS A 26 -7.71 -16.62 1.08
C LYS A 26 -7.53 -15.15 0.67
N LEU A 27 -8.32 -14.24 1.26
CA LEU A 27 -8.18 -12.81 1.00
C LEU A 27 -6.91 -12.26 1.65
N ALA A 28 -6.64 -12.65 2.89
CA ALA A 28 -5.39 -12.30 3.58
C ALA A 28 -4.17 -12.76 2.78
N ALA A 29 -4.17 -13.99 2.27
CA ALA A 29 -3.11 -14.51 1.41
C ALA A 29 -2.97 -13.72 0.09
N ALA A 30 -4.08 -13.34 -0.54
CA ALA A 30 -4.07 -12.54 -1.77
C ALA A 30 -3.49 -11.13 -1.55
N MET A 31 -3.87 -10.45 -0.45
CA MET A 31 -3.33 -9.15 -0.08
C MET A 31 -1.83 -9.22 0.22
N ARG A 32 -1.38 -10.26 0.95
CA ARG A 32 0.04 -10.50 1.19
C ARG A 32 0.80 -10.74 -0.12
N HIS A 33 0.26 -11.56 -1.01
CA HIS A 33 0.86 -11.87 -2.32
C HIS A 33 1.01 -10.63 -3.20
N ALA A 34 0.08 -9.67 -3.13
CA ALA A 34 0.15 -8.42 -3.85
C ALA A 34 1.33 -7.52 -3.39
N VAL A 35 1.66 -7.55 -2.10
CA VAL A 35 2.63 -6.63 -1.49
C VAL A 35 4.06 -7.17 -1.52
N PHE A 36 4.26 -8.48 -1.33
CA PHE A 36 5.59 -9.09 -1.17
C PHE A 36 6.19 -9.89 -2.35
N PRO A 37 5.85 -9.69 -3.64
CA PRO A 37 6.59 -10.29 -4.75
C PRO A 37 7.89 -9.52 -5.06
N GLY A 38 8.39 -8.70 -4.12
CA GLY A 38 9.51 -7.77 -4.30
C GLY A 38 9.09 -6.45 -4.93
N GLY A 39 10.04 -5.67 -5.43
CA GLY A 39 9.82 -4.35 -6.03
C GLY A 39 10.90 -3.36 -5.62
N ALA A 40 11.13 -2.31 -6.42
CA ALA A 40 12.17 -1.33 -6.12
C ALA A 40 11.79 -0.35 -5.00
N ARG A 41 10.54 -0.37 -4.50
CA ARG A 41 10.03 0.49 -3.42
C ARG A 41 10.38 1.97 -3.60
N ILE A 42 10.31 2.49 -4.83
CA ILE A 42 10.80 3.84 -5.15
C ILE A 42 9.95 4.90 -4.44
N ARG A 43 8.62 4.77 -4.50
CA ARG A 43 7.66 5.72 -3.93
C ARG A 43 7.82 5.89 -2.40
N PRO A 44 7.82 4.82 -1.59
CA PRO A 44 8.06 4.94 -0.14
C PRO A 44 9.48 5.43 0.19
N GLN A 45 10.50 5.08 -0.61
CA GLN A 45 11.86 5.60 -0.41
C GLN A 45 11.95 7.11 -0.62
N LEU A 46 11.24 7.67 -1.61
CA LEU A 46 11.15 9.11 -1.80
C LEU A 46 10.45 9.79 -0.62
N CYS A 47 9.34 9.22 -0.14
CA CYS A 47 8.63 9.72 1.05
C CYS A 47 9.56 9.81 2.27
N LEU A 48 10.26 8.72 2.61
CA LEU A 48 11.17 8.71 3.76
C LEU A 48 12.40 9.57 3.56
N SER A 49 12.89 9.73 2.32
CA SER A 49 14.02 10.60 2.03
C SER A 49 13.67 12.08 2.25
N VAL A 50 12.45 12.50 1.86
CA VAL A 50 11.95 13.85 2.14
C VAL A 50 11.68 14.04 3.63
N ALA A 51 11.06 13.07 4.31
CA ALA A 51 10.85 13.13 5.76
C ALA A 51 12.17 13.33 6.51
N ARG A 52 13.21 12.56 6.15
CA ARG A 52 14.56 12.69 6.71
C ARG A 52 15.21 14.03 6.42
N ALA A 53 15.11 14.54 5.18
CA ALA A 53 15.61 15.86 4.83
C ALA A 53 14.93 16.98 5.64
N CYS A 54 13.69 16.75 6.08
CA CYS A 54 12.91 17.64 6.95
C CYS A 54 13.05 17.33 8.45
N GLY A 55 13.97 16.42 8.85
CA GLY A 55 14.27 16.10 10.25
C GLY A 55 13.57 14.88 10.85
N ASP A 56 12.58 14.28 10.16
CA ASP A 56 11.86 13.06 10.56
C ASP A 56 11.43 13.06 12.05
N ASP A 57 10.72 14.11 12.47
CA ASP A 57 10.36 14.35 13.87
C ASP A 57 9.28 13.41 14.43
N ASP A 58 8.61 12.66 13.55
CA ASP A 58 7.69 11.56 13.89
C ASP A 58 7.94 10.37 12.95
N PRO A 59 8.96 9.52 13.26
CA PRO A 59 9.32 8.38 12.43
C PRO A 59 8.14 7.43 12.22
N SER A 60 7.31 7.21 13.24
CA SER A 60 6.14 6.33 13.16
C SER A 60 5.12 6.80 12.13
N LEU A 61 4.88 8.10 12.03
CA LEU A 61 4.00 8.68 11.03
C LEU A 61 4.64 8.66 9.63
N SER A 62 5.94 8.90 9.53
CA SER A 62 6.66 8.85 8.25
C SER A 62 6.67 7.43 7.66
N ASP A 63 6.87 6.40 8.51
CA ASP A 63 6.85 4.99 8.14
C ASP A 63 5.44 4.56 7.71
N ALA A 64 4.41 4.98 8.44
CA ALA A 64 3.02 4.75 8.07
C ALA A 64 2.65 5.43 6.74
N ALA A 65 3.12 6.65 6.48
CA ALA A 65 2.90 7.33 5.21
C ALA A 65 3.60 6.64 4.04
N ALA A 66 4.84 6.19 4.24
CA ALA A 66 5.56 5.41 3.25
C ALA A 66 4.84 4.08 2.95
N ALA A 67 4.43 3.34 3.98
CA ALA A 67 3.65 2.11 3.82
C ALA A 67 2.33 2.36 3.09
N ALA A 68 1.57 3.40 3.46
CA ALA A 68 0.31 3.75 2.81
C ALA A 68 0.47 4.02 1.31
N ILE A 69 1.52 4.77 0.93
CA ILE A 69 1.82 5.05 -0.48
C ILE A 69 2.12 3.76 -1.25
N GLU A 70 2.91 2.84 -0.68
CA GLU A 70 3.23 1.58 -1.35
C GLU A 70 2.05 0.60 -1.37
N LEU A 71 1.19 0.60 -0.34
CA LEU A 71 -0.06 -0.18 -0.33
C LEU A 71 -1.00 0.29 -1.45
N LEU A 72 -1.17 1.59 -1.63
CA LEU A 72 -1.95 2.17 -2.73
C LEU A 72 -1.33 1.84 -4.10
N HIS A 73 0.00 1.86 -4.20
CA HIS A 73 0.69 1.43 -5.43
C HIS A 73 0.46 -0.05 -5.73
N CYS A 74 0.55 -0.93 -4.73
CA CYS A 74 0.25 -2.35 -4.89
C CYS A 74 -1.21 -2.55 -5.27
N ALA A 75 -2.15 -1.83 -4.64
CA ALA A 75 -3.56 -1.89 -4.99
C ALA A 75 -3.81 -1.53 -6.47
N SER A 76 -3.19 -0.45 -6.96
CA SER A 76 -3.33 -0.06 -8.37
C SER A 76 -2.83 -1.16 -9.30
N LEU A 77 -1.67 -1.76 -9.02
CA LEU A 77 -1.15 -2.87 -9.82
C LEU A 77 -2.07 -4.10 -9.82
N VAL A 78 -2.69 -4.43 -8.68
CA VAL A 78 -3.64 -5.55 -8.59
C VAL A 78 -4.84 -5.32 -9.50
N HIS A 79 -5.37 -4.10 -9.51
CA HIS A 79 -6.51 -3.74 -10.35
C HIS A 79 -6.10 -3.62 -11.83
N ASP A 80 -4.98 -2.98 -12.14
CA ASP A 80 -4.43 -2.88 -13.50
C ASP A 80 -4.19 -4.27 -14.10
N ASP A 81 -3.75 -5.25 -13.30
CA ASP A 81 -3.51 -6.61 -13.79
C ASP A 81 -4.81 -7.35 -14.17
N LEU A 82 -6.02 -6.92 -13.77
CA LEU A 82 -7.27 -7.64 -14.05
C LEU A 82 -7.57 -7.75 -15.56
N PRO A 83 -8.35 -8.77 -15.99
CA PRO A 83 -8.71 -8.97 -17.40
C PRO A 83 -9.43 -7.79 -18.08
N CYS A 84 -10.09 -6.93 -17.31
CA CYS A 84 -10.75 -5.74 -17.82
C CYS A 84 -9.82 -4.51 -17.99
N PHE A 85 -8.56 -4.63 -17.57
CA PHE A 85 -7.51 -3.63 -17.73
C PHE A 85 -6.37 -4.22 -18.59
N ASP A 86 -5.23 -4.59 -18.00
CA ASP A 86 -4.05 -5.08 -18.74
C ASP A 86 -4.07 -6.59 -19.02
N ASP A 87 -4.96 -7.36 -18.37
CA ASP A 87 -5.02 -8.83 -18.47
C ASP A 87 -3.65 -9.51 -18.24
N ALA A 88 -2.87 -8.97 -17.30
CA ALA A 88 -1.50 -9.40 -17.07
C ALA A 88 -1.44 -10.66 -16.20
N ALA A 89 -1.06 -11.80 -16.78
CA ALA A 89 -0.94 -13.07 -16.06
C ALA A 89 0.21 -13.09 -15.02
N THR A 90 1.21 -12.22 -15.15
CA THR A 90 2.39 -12.17 -14.26
C THR A 90 2.77 -10.74 -13.87
N ARG A 91 3.29 -10.59 -12.66
CA ARG A 91 3.81 -9.35 -12.10
C ARG A 91 5.09 -9.65 -11.31
N ARG A 92 6.18 -8.93 -11.63
CA ARG A 92 7.50 -9.09 -10.97
C ARG A 92 8.01 -10.55 -10.95
N GLY A 93 7.76 -11.30 -12.02
CA GLY A 93 8.17 -12.71 -12.16
C GLY A 93 7.32 -13.70 -11.36
N GLN A 94 6.23 -13.24 -10.72
CA GLN A 94 5.25 -14.09 -10.03
C GLN A 94 3.90 -14.02 -10.76
N PRO A 95 2.99 -15.01 -10.58
CA PRO A 95 1.62 -14.87 -11.05
C PRO A 95 0.96 -13.61 -10.49
N SER A 96 0.19 -12.89 -11.29
CA SER A 96 -0.62 -11.76 -10.80
C SER A 96 -1.68 -12.26 -9.81
N VAL A 97 -2.28 -11.35 -9.03
CA VAL A 97 -3.26 -11.76 -8.00
C VAL A 97 -4.47 -12.45 -8.63
N HIS A 98 -4.97 -11.96 -9.76
CA HIS A 98 -6.12 -12.58 -10.42
C HIS A 98 -5.75 -13.96 -10.98
N SER A 99 -4.52 -14.14 -11.48
CA SER A 99 -4.03 -15.42 -12.00
C SER A 99 -3.88 -16.47 -10.88
N ALA A 100 -3.37 -16.06 -9.71
CA ALA A 100 -3.16 -16.97 -8.57
C ALA A 100 -4.42 -17.24 -7.73
N PHE A 101 -5.29 -16.24 -7.55
CA PHE A 101 -6.40 -16.30 -6.58
C PHE A 101 -7.79 -16.12 -7.23
N GLY A 102 -7.85 -15.79 -8.52
CA GLY A 102 -9.07 -15.47 -9.24
C GLY A 102 -9.47 -14.00 -9.13
N GLU A 103 -10.21 -13.52 -10.13
CA GLU A 103 -10.61 -12.10 -10.27
C GLU A 103 -11.34 -11.55 -9.04
N ARG A 104 -12.28 -12.33 -8.47
CA ARG A 104 -13.06 -11.87 -7.30
C ARG A 104 -12.18 -11.55 -6.10
N LEU A 105 -11.14 -12.35 -5.85
CA LEU A 105 -10.22 -12.09 -4.75
C LEU A 105 -9.23 -10.99 -5.11
N ALA A 106 -8.85 -10.84 -6.38
CA ALA A 106 -8.02 -9.73 -6.82
C ALA A 106 -8.71 -8.36 -6.64
N VAL A 107 -9.99 -8.24 -7.03
CA VAL A 107 -10.79 -7.02 -6.79
C VAL A 107 -10.80 -6.68 -5.30
N LEU A 108 -11.18 -7.63 -4.45
CA LEU A 108 -11.25 -7.44 -3.00
C LEU A 108 -9.87 -7.17 -2.37
N ALA A 109 -8.80 -7.76 -2.89
CA ALA A 109 -7.45 -7.51 -2.41
C ALA A 109 -7.01 -6.08 -2.72
N GLY A 110 -7.25 -5.58 -3.93
CA GLY A 110 -6.99 -4.17 -4.27
C GLY A 110 -7.80 -3.22 -3.40
N ASP A 111 -9.11 -3.45 -3.25
CA ASP A 111 -9.98 -2.65 -2.38
C ASP A 111 -9.48 -2.65 -0.93
N GLY A 112 -9.15 -3.83 -0.41
CA GLY A 112 -8.63 -4.01 0.94
C GLY A 112 -7.32 -3.26 1.17
N LEU A 113 -6.41 -3.27 0.20
CA LEU A 113 -5.15 -2.54 0.27
C LEU A 113 -5.37 -1.02 0.25
N ILE A 114 -6.35 -0.53 -0.51
CA ILE A 114 -6.73 0.90 -0.50
C ILE A 114 -7.19 1.31 0.90
N VAL A 115 -8.13 0.57 1.53
CA VAL A 115 -8.58 0.97 2.88
C VAL A 115 -7.51 0.75 3.94
N LEU A 116 -6.69 -0.30 3.81
CA LEU A 116 -5.56 -0.55 4.72
C LEU A 116 -4.59 0.63 4.74
N ALA A 117 -4.28 1.21 3.58
CA ALA A 117 -3.39 2.38 3.49
C ALA A 117 -3.88 3.55 4.38
N PHE A 118 -5.18 3.85 4.33
CA PHE A 118 -5.76 4.91 5.16
C PHE A 118 -5.89 4.52 6.63
N GLN A 119 -6.17 3.25 6.95
CA GLN A 119 -6.15 2.75 8.32
C GLN A 119 -4.76 2.86 8.94
N THR A 120 -3.70 2.49 8.21
CA THR A 120 -2.30 2.60 8.64
C THR A 120 -1.95 4.04 9.01
N LEU A 121 -2.35 5.02 8.19
CA LEU A 121 -2.17 6.44 8.51
C LEU A 121 -2.98 6.89 9.73
N GLY A 122 -4.25 6.50 9.80
CA GLY A 122 -5.15 6.89 10.89
C GLY A 122 -4.66 6.43 12.26
N VAL A 123 -4.16 5.19 12.34
CA VAL A 123 -3.60 4.63 13.58
C VAL A 123 -2.30 5.35 13.98
N ALA A 124 -1.37 5.53 13.04
CA ALA A 124 -0.08 6.15 13.33
C ALA A 124 -0.19 7.63 13.71
N ALA A 125 -1.17 8.35 13.16
CA ALA A 125 -1.36 9.77 13.44
C ALA A 125 -1.84 10.09 14.87
N GLY A 126 -2.06 9.10 15.75
CA GLY A 126 -2.49 9.33 17.13
C GLY A 126 -1.57 10.28 17.93
N ARG A 127 -0.27 10.31 17.62
CA ARG A 127 0.71 11.22 18.24
C ARG A 127 0.75 12.61 17.60
N SER A 128 0.25 12.72 16.38
CA SER A 128 0.32 13.90 15.52
C SER A 128 -1.02 14.17 14.80
N PRO A 129 -2.17 14.23 15.51
CA PRO A 129 -3.50 14.24 14.89
C PRO A 129 -3.72 15.45 13.97
N ALA A 130 -3.09 16.59 14.28
CA ALA A 130 -3.15 17.79 13.46
C ALA A 130 -2.55 17.62 12.05
N ARG A 131 -1.75 16.58 11.81
CA ARG A 131 -1.17 16.27 10.49
C ARG A 131 -2.05 15.36 9.64
N LEU A 132 -2.96 14.60 10.25
CA LEU A 132 -3.74 13.54 9.57
C LEU A 132 -4.55 14.08 8.40
N ALA A 133 -5.31 15.15 8.59
CA ALA A 133 -6.15 15.72 7.54
C ALA A 133 -5.36 16.11 6.28
N ARG A 134 -4.16 16.70 6.47
CA ARG A 134 -3.28 17.06 5.35
C ARG A 134 -2.69 15.83 4.68
N LEU A 135 -2.27 14.82 5.44
CA LEU A 135 -1.75 13.57 4.87
C LEU A 135 -2.81 12.84 4.03
N LEU A 136 -4.03 12.72 4.56
CA LEU A 136 -5.17 12.13 3.84
C LEU A 136 -5.50 12.92 2.57
N ALA A 137 -5.52 14.25 2.63
CA ALA A 137 -5.78 15.09 1.46
C ALA A 137 -4.69 14.96 0.39
N THR A 138 -3.41 14.99 0.79
CA THR A 138 -2.28 14.85 -0.15
C THR A 138 -2.28 13.48 -0.83
N ILE A 139 -2.44 12.41 -0.06
CA ILE A 139 -2.46 11.04 -0.60
C ILE A 139 -3.71 10.84 -1.46
N GLY A 140 -4.87 11.26 -0.98
CA GLY A 140 -6.13 11.20 -1.71
C GLY A 140 -6.07 11.93 -3.06
N HIS A 141 -5.46 13.12 -3.10
CA HIS A 141 -5.27 13.85 -4.35
C HIS A 141 -4.33 13.12 -5.33
N GLY A 142 -3.30 12.44 -4.82
CA GLY A 142 -2.36 11.69 -5.65
C GLY A 142 -2.93 10.40 -6.26
N VAL A 143 -4.00 9.84 -5.69
CA VAL A 143 -4.60 8.57 -6.19
C VAL A 143 -5.99 8.75 -6.79
N GLY A 144 -6.75 9.74 -6.34
CA GLY A 144 -8.14 9.97 -6.75
C GLY A 144 -8.29 10.90 -7.96
N MET A 145 -9.54 11.08 -8.40
CA MET A 145 -9.89 12.05 -9.45
C MET A 145 -9.75 13.50 -8.97
N PRO A 146 -9.47 14.48 -9.86
CA PRO A 146 -9.37 14.33 -11.31
C PRO A 146 -7.94 14.17 -11.85
N PHE A 147 -6.91 14.08 -11.01
CA PHE A 147 -5.51 14.14 -11.44
C PHE A 147 -4.61 13.02 -10.90
N GLY A 148 -5.11 12.18 -10.00
CA GLY A 148 -4.36 11.09 -9.41
C GLY A 148 -4.31 9.84 -10.30
N ILE A 149 -3.82 8.74 -9.74
CA ILE A 149 -3.66 7.45 -10.44
C ILE A 149 -4.95 7.02 -11.17
N THR A 150 -6.10 7.14 -10.52
CA THR A 150 -7.41 6.73 -11.10
C THR A 150 -7.84 7.55 -12.32
N ALA A 151 -7.20 8.69 -12.59
CA ALA A 151 -7.49 9.54 -13.74
C ALA A 151 -6.59 9.28 -14.96
N GLY A 152 -5.52 8.48 -14.80
CA GLY A 152 -4.59 8.11 -15.86
C GLY A 152 -5.00 6.81 -16.53
#